data_AF-A0A0B6ZKQ3-F1
#
_entry.id   AF-A0A0B6ZKQ3-F1
#
_cell.length_a   1.000
_cell.length_b   1.000
_cell.length_c   1.000
_cell.angle_alpha   90.00
_cell.angle_beta   90.00
_cell.angle_gamma   90.00
#
_symmetry.space_group_name_H-M   'P 1'
#
loop_
_entity.id
_entity.type
_entity.pdbx_description
1 polymer ?
#
loop_
_entity_poly.entity_id
_entity_poly.type
_entity_poly.pdbx_seq_one_letter_code
_entity_poly.pdbx_strand_id
1 'polypeptide(L)'
;MRVIVEGNMTRSCRSSIFKLGLPCLAIVVIIILYVIISTKQDLLYTSESVGLFDDLNYLRKNGITNNLSAVNLDNMDADQLLLTMHSYLDNTDVICQRKLRMGKVGDGGWEICDDPKVRPQQPCVIYSFGINYDFSFDDDAARLYGCHVYSFDPSMENMKTSDRSDHVHFYKIGLSGATLIAQNGWSLYTFSDLRSLLGHQNVTIDIIKMDIENWEWETIPQMISTEQLVSPRQFLLEYHVSSTEKSYLLPRLKAIQAVEKAGFRKFYVHKNEHCMTLLSHFPIERTECYEVHYLKG
;
A
#
# COMPACT_ATOMS: atom_id res chain seq x y z
N MET A 1 10.71 47.74 -35.55
CA MET A 1 11.23 49.02 -36.09
C MET A 1 12.73 49.05 -35.81
N ARG A 2 13.56 49.26 -36.85
CA ARG A 2 15.05 49.34 -36.90
C ARG A 2 15.78 48.00 -36.67
N VAL A 3 16.48 47.35 -37.61
CA VAL A 3 17.30 47.70 -38.80
C VAL A 3 18.65 48.35 -38.47
N ILE A 4 19.70 47.53 -38.74
CA ILE A 4 21.11 47.78 -39.15
C ILE A 4 22.09 48.39 -38.14
N VAL A 5 23.21 47.68 -37.92
CA VAL A 5 24.56 48.23 -38.14
C VAL A 5 25.47 47.17 -38.77
N GLU A 6 25.98 47.49 -39.96
CA GLU A 6 27.05 46.81 -40.69
C GLU A 6 28.41 46.95 -40.00
N GLY A 7 29.29 45.96 -40.18
CA GLY A 7 30.69 46.03 -39.80
C GLY A 7 31.54 45.21 -40.73
N ASN A 8 31.84 45.78 -41.91
CA ASN A 8 32.71 45.22 -42.93
C ASN A 8 34.18 45.49 -42.54
N MET A 9 35.02 44.46 -42.43
CA MET A 9 36.48 44.66 -42.42
C MET A 9 37.18 43.59 -43.24
N THR A 10 37.43 43.95 -44.50
CA THR A 10 38.33 43.28 -45.44
C THR A 10 39.78 43.36 -44.95
N ARG A 11 40.48 42.23 -44.80
CA ARG A 11 41.94 42.15 -45.05
C ARG A 11 42.37 40.78 -45.56
N SER A 12 42.79 40.80 -46.84
CA SER A 12 43.99 40.16 -47.38
C SER A 12 44.11 38.62 -47.32
N CYS A 13 43.71 37.98 -48.42
CA CYS A 13 44.35 36.75 -48.89
C CYS A 13 45.82 37.02 -49.23
N ARG A 14 46.75 36.43 -48.48
CA ARG A 14 48.07 36.07 -49.02
C ARG A 14 48.61 34.81 -48.36
N SER A 15 48.68 33.77 -49.19
CA SER A 15 49.67 32.69 -49.22
C SER A 15 50.28 32.24 -47.89
N SER A 16 50.03 30.99 -47.52
CA SER A 16 51.09 30.01 -47.25
C SER A 16 50.50 28.62 -47.10
N ILE A 17 51.08 27.69 -47.84
CA ILE A 17 50.85 26.25 -47.82
C ILE A 17 51.10 25.76 -46.38
N PHE A 18 50.04 25.43 -45.65
CA PHE A 18 50.13 24.55 -44.48
C PHE A 18 49.52 23.21 -44.82
N LYS A 19 50.38 22.20 -44.66
CA LYS A 19 50.21 20.80 -45.01
C LYS A 19 48.88 20.25 -44.50
N LEU A 20 48.08 19.70 -45.41
CA LEU A 20 47.11 18.67 -45.07
C LEU A 20 47.85 17.53 -44.36
N GLY A 21 47.33 17.10 -43.21
CA GLY A 21 47.77 15.86 -42.58
C GLY A 21 47.85 15.98 -41.06
N LEU A 22 46.69 16.10 -40.40
CA LEU A 22 46.38 15.55 -39.06
C LEU A 22 45.01 16.00 -38.48
N PRO A 23 44.38 17.15 -38.84
CA PRO A 23 43.12 17.54 -38.18
C PRO A 23 41.89 16.81 -38.75
N CYS A 24 41.95 16.34 -40.00
CA CYS A 24 40.82 15.65 -40.65
C CYS A 24 40.57 14.27 -40.03
N LEU A 25 41.63 13.51 -39.72
CA LEU A 25 41.50 12.18 -39.13
C LEU A 25 40.92 12.25 -37.70
N ALA A 26 41.37 13.23 -36.90
CA ALA A 26 40.87 13.44 -35.54
C ALA A 26 39.39 13.87 -35.52
N ILE A 27 38.99 14.77 -36.42
CA ILE A 27 37.58 15.20 -36.55
C ILE A 27 36.69 14.02 -37.01
N VAL A 28 37.16 13.22 -37.97
CA VAL A 28 36.44 12.03 -38.43
C VAL A 28 36.29 11.00 -37.30
N VAL A 29 37.34 10.77 -36.51
CA VAL A 29 37.27 9.87 -35.33
C VAL A 29 36.29 10.39 -34.29
N ILE A 30 36.27 11.69 -34.00
CA ILE A 30 35.31 12.28 -33.04
C ILE A 30 33.87 12.15 -33.53
N ILE A 31 33.61 12.40 -34.81
CA ILE A 31 32.26 12.24 -35.39
C ILE A 31 31.83 10.76 -35.36
N ILE A 32 32.72 9.83 -35.70
CA ILE A 32 32.45 8.40 -35.63
C ILE A 32 32.16 7.98 -34.19
N LEU A 33 32.96 8.42 -33.22
CA LEU A 33 32.73 8.13 -31.80
C LEU A 33 31.40 8.73 -31.32
N TYR A 34 31.07 9.97 -31.69
CA TYR A 34 29.80 10.60 -31.34
C TYR A 34 28.60 9.85 -31.94
N VAL A 35 28.66 9.46 -33.22
CA VAL A 35 27.61 8.67 -33.87
C VAL A 35 27.49 7.28 -33.22
N ILE A 36 28.60 6.61 -32.89
CA ILE A 36 28.58 5.32 -32.18
C ILE A 36 27.98 5.48 -30.77
N ILE A 37 28.33 6.54 -30.05
CA ILE A 37 27.79 6.80 -28.70
C ILE A 37 26.29 7.11 -28.78
N SER A 38 25.87 7.99 -29.69
CA SER A 38 24.46 8.33 -29.90
C SER A 38 23.64 7.12 -30.30
N THR A 39 24.10 6.33 -31.28
CA THR A 39 23.39 5.12 -31.73
C THR A 39 23.33 4.05 -30.65
N LYS A 40 24.38 3.87 -29.83
CA LYS A 40 24.32 3.00 -28.65
C LYS A 40 23.30 3.48 -27.62
N GLN A 41 23.24 4.79 -27.38
CA GLN A 41 22.29 5.39 -26.45
C GLN A 41 20.84 5.24 -26.94
N ASP A 42 20.59 5.44 -28.23
CA ASP A 42 19.28 5.21 -28.86
C ASP A 42 18.89 3.72 -28.84
N LEU A 43 19.84 2.80 -29.07
CA LEU A 43 19.61 1.36 -28.96
C LEU A 43 19.32 0.91 -27.52
N LEU A 44 20.02 1.48 -26.53
CA LEU A 44 19.74 1.21 -25.12
C LEU A 44 18.36 1.73 -24.73
N TYR A 45 18.03 2.98 -25.08
CA TYR A 45 16.73 3.59 -24.82
C TYR A 45 15.58 2.81 -25.48
N THR A 46 15.76 2.39 -26.74
CA THR A 46 14.75 1.58 -27.43
C THR A 46 14.60 0.20 -26.78
N SER A 47 15.69 -0.48 -26.42
CA SER A 47 15.62 -1.78 -25.73
C SER A 47 14.92 -1.70 -24.36
N GLU A 48 15.20 -0.64 -23.59
CA GLU A 48 14.56 -0.39 -22.29
C GLU A 48 13.06 -0.07 -22.48
N SER A 49 12.72 0.77 -23.47
CA SER A 49 11.31 1.09 -23.79
C SER A 49 10.50 -0.11 -24.26
N VAL A 50 11.12 -1.03 -25.01
CA VAL A 50 10.48 -2.29 -25.44
C VAL A 50 10.27 -3.21 -24.25
N GLY A 51 11.26 -3.35 -23.36
CA GLY A 51 11.13 -4.12 -22.12
C GLY A 51 10.00 -3.60 -21.22
N LEU A 52 9.94 -2.28 -21.01
CA LEU A 52 8.86 -1.63 -20.25
C LEU A 52 7.48 -1.85 -20.88
N PHE A 53 7.39 -1.81 -22.22
CA PHE A 53 6.13 -2.04 -22.93
C PHE A 53 5.66 -3.50 -22.80
N ASP A 54 6.58 -4.46 -22.89
CA ASP A 54 6.28 -5.88 -22.72
C ASP A 54 5.84 -6.18 -21.28
N ASP A 55 6.49 -5.60 -20.28
CA ASP A 55 6.09 -5.72 -18.88
C ASP A 55 4.69 -5.12 -18.62
N LEU A 56 4.37 -3.95 -19.19
CA LEU A 56 3.03 -3.37 -19.07
C LEU A 56 1.94 -4.26 -19.67
N ASN A 57 2.20 -4.88 -20.83
CA ASN A 57 1.23 -5.77 -21.45
C ASN A 57 1.10 -7.09 -20.69
N TYR A 58 2.21 -7.62 -20.16
CA TYR A 58 2.20 -8.79 -19.31
C TYR A 58 1.41 -8.54 -18.02
N LEU A 59 1.64 -7.41 -17.35
CA LEU A 59 0.90 -6.97 -16.17
C LEU A 59 -0.61 -6.88 -16.48
N ARG A 60 -1.01 -6.18 -17.55
CA ARG A 60 -2.43 -6.03 -17.93
C ARG A 60 -3.13 -7.36 -18.21
N LYS A 61 -2.38 -8.33 -18.74
CA LYS A 61 -2.92 -9.65 -19.10
C LYS A 61 -3.08 -10.56 -17.89
N ASN A 62 -2.16 -10.48 -16.93
CA ASN A 62 -2.03 -11.49 -15.86
C ASN A 62 -2.40 -10.96 -14.47
N GLY A 63 -2.40 -9.65 -14.25
CA GLY A 63 -2.81 -9.02 -12.98
C GLY A 63 -4.32 -8.81 -12.91
N ILE A 64 -4.96 -9.36 -11.89
CA ILE A 64 -6.38 -9.12 -11.62
C ILE A 64 -6.56 -7.88 -10.73
N THR A 65 -7.48 -7.00 -11.10
CA THR A 65 -7.71 -5.72 -10.41
C THR A 65 -9.00 -5.67 -9.60
N ASN A 66 -9.96 -6.56 -9.85
CA ASN A 66 -11.26 -6.59 -9.16
C ASN A 66 -11.86 -8.00 -9.15
N ASN A 67 -12.97 -8.17 -8.43
CA ASN A 67 -13.75 -9.42 -8.37
C ASN A 67 -12.89 -10.65 -8.03
N LEU A 68 -11.94 -10.48 -7.10
CA LEU A 68 -11.03 -11.55 -6.67
C LEU A 68 -11.83 -12.73 -6.10
N SER A 69 -13.01 -12.47 -5.50
CA SER A 69 -13.94 -13.47 -4.99
C SER A 69 -14.33 -14.57 -6.00
N ALA A 70 -14.33 -14.28 -7.30
CA ALA A 70 -14.66 -15.22 -8.37
C ALA A 70 -13.45 -15.96 -8.97
N VAL A 71 -12.23 -15.63 -8.54
CA VAL A 71 -10.97 -16.14 -9.13
C VAL A 71 -10.59 -17.48 -8.49
N ASN A 72 -10.17 -18.44 -9.33
CA ASN A 72 -9.53 -19.66 -8.86
C ASN A 72 -8.02 -19.45 -8.71
N LEU A 73 -7.59 -19.06 -7.51
CA LEU A 73 -6.19 -18.75 -7.19
C LEU A 73 -5.26 -19.97 -7.21
N ASP A 74 -5.80 -21.19 -7.01
CA ASP A 74 -4.98 -22.42 -6.98
C ASP A 74 -4.35 -22.76 -8.33
N ASN A 75 -4.98 -22.30 -9.42
CA ASN A 75 -4.51 -22.52 -10.79
C ASN A 75 -3.46 -21.51 -11.24
N MET A 76 -3.17 -20.47 -10.45
CA MET A 76 -2.23 -19.42 -10.82
C MET A 76 -0.78 -19.80 -10.50
N ASP A 77 0.17 -19.38 -11.34
CA ASP A 77 1.60 -19.46 -11.04
C ASP A 77 2.08 -18.30 -10.11
N ALA A 78 3.37 -18.27 -9.78
CA ALA A 78 3.92 -17.26 -8.88
C ALA A 78 3.78 -15.83 -9.43
N ASP A 79 4.04 -15.63 -10.72
CA ASP A 79 3.96 -14.32 -11.36
C ASP A 79 2.51 -13.83 -11.42
N GLN A 80 1.56 -14.69 -11.78
CA GLN A 80 0.14 -14.37 -11.79
C GLN A 80 -0.36 -13.98 -10.39
N LEU A 81 0.08 -14.68 -9.35
CA LEU A 81 -0.23 -14.33 -7.97
C LEU A 81 0.42 -13.00 -7.56
N LEU A 82 1.68 -12.76 -7.91
CA LEU A 82 2.39 -11.52 -7.60
C LEU A 82 1.69 -10.32 -8.25
N LEU A 83 1.43 -10.43 -9.56
CA LEU A 83 0.76 -9.38 -10.33
C LEU A 83 -0.65 -9.15 -9.83
N THR A 84 -1.38 -10.20 -9.46
CA THR A 84 -2.72 -10.09 -8.87
C THR A 84 -2.68 -9.43 -7.50
N MET A 85 -1.73 -9.78 -6.63
CA MET A 85 -1.59 -9.19 -5.29
C MET A 85 -1.45 -7.66 -5.38
N HIS A 86 -0.45 -7.19 -6.10
CA HIS A 86 -0.17 -5.75 -6.18
C HIS A 86 -1.16 -5.00 -7.07
N SER A 87 -1.76 -5.65 -8.10
CA SER A 87 -2.82 -5.01 -8.90
C SER A 87 -4.13 -4.90 -8.15
N TYR A 88 -4.53 -5.94 -7.41
CA TYR A 88 -5.78 -5.94 -6.68
C TYR A 88 -5.75 -4.96 -5.50
N LEU A 89 -4.67 -4.97 -4.71
CA LEU A 89 -4.54 -4.08 -3.56
C LEU A 89 -4.45 -2.59 -3.96
N ASP A 90 -3.96 -2.27 -5.16
CA ASP A 90 -3.85 -0.89 -5.67
C ASP A 90 -5.20 -0.24 -6.04
N ASN A 91 -6.24 -1.03 -6.31
CA ASN A 91 -7.49 -0.54 -6.91
C ASN A 91 -8.59 -0.35 -5.86
N THR A 92 -9.59 0.46 -6.20
CA THR A 92 -10.81 0.66 -5.39
C THR A 92 -12.02 0.04 -6.08
N ASP A 93 -12.91 -0.58 -5.31
CA ASP A 93 -14.11 -1.25 -5.81
C ASP A 93 -15.37 -0.36 -5.71
N VAL A 94 -15.40 0.55 -4.72
CA VAL A 94 -16.57 1.39 -4.40
C VAL A 94 -16.15 2.82 -4.07
N ILE A 95 -17.07 3.77 -4.21
CA ILE A 95 -16.82 5.18 -3.90
C ILE A 95 -17.39 5.50 -2.53
N CYS A 96 -16.56 6.04 -1.65
CA CYS A 96 -17.01 6.78 -0.48
C CYS A 96 -17.18 8.27 -0.84
N GLN A 97 -18.36 8.84 -0.65
CA GLN A 97 -18.64 10.23 -1.03
C GLN A 97 -17.95 11.23 -0.10
N ARG A 98 -17.81 10.90 1.19
CA ARG A 98 -17.07 11.72 2.15
C ARG A 98 -16.08 10.89 2.95
N LYS A 99 -14.81 11.04 2.62
CA LYS A 99 -13.70 10.50 3.41
C LYS A 99 -13.23 11.53 4.43
N LEU A 100 -12.98 11.08 5.65
CA LEU A 100 -12.40 11.87 6.72
C LEU A 100 -11.13 11.18 7.20
N ARG A 101 -9.98 11.86 7.07
CA ARG A 101 -8.72 11.42 7.66
C ARG A 101 -8.74 11.70 9.16
N MET A 102 -8.64 10.65 9.96
CA MET A 102 -8.52 10.73 11.41
C MET A 102 -7.06 10.58 11.81
N GLY A 103 -6.62 11.36 12.79
CA GLY A 103 -5.24 11.39 13.26
C GLY A 103 -4.34 12.29 12.41
N LYS A 104 -3.07 11.91 12.29
CA LYS A 104 -2.08 12.69 11.53
C LYS A 104 -2.42 12.77 10.03
N VAL A 105 -1.98 13.85 9.38
CA VAL A 105 -2.13 14.00 7.91
C VAL A 105 -1.24 13.00 7.17
N GLY A 106 0.01 12.82 7.62
CA GLY A 106 0.94 11.83 7.07
C GLY A 106 0.80 10.47 7.74
N ASP A 107 1.93 9.80 7.95
CA ASP A 107 2.03 8.50 8.63
C ASP A 107 1.28 8.49 9.98
N GLY A 108 0.61 7.37 10.28
CA GLY A 108 -0.24 7.15 11.46
C GLY A 108 -1.72 7.56 11.33
N GLY A 109 -2.10 8.35 10.32
CA GLY A 109 -3.50 8.70 10.05
C GLY A 109 -4.26 7.66 9.22
N TRP A 110 -5.58 7.61 9.32
CA TRP A 110 -6.42 6.64 8.58
C TRP A 110 -7.71 7.27 8.05
N GLU A 111 -8.11 6.88 6.84
CA GLU A 111 -9.39 7.32 6.24
C GLU A 111 -10.58 6.51 6.77
N ILE A 112 -11.62 7.21 7.21
CA ILE A 112 -12.94 6.66 7.51
C ILE A 112 -13.93 7.19 6.46
N CYS A 113 -14.87 6.35 6.05
CA CYS A 113 -16.00 6.79 5.25
C CYS A 113 -17.14 7.34 6.12
N ASP A 114 -17.51 8.61 5.93
CA ASP A 114 -18.63 9.30 6.61
C ASP A 114 -19.96 9.19 5.84
N ASP A 115 -20.06 8.24 4.90
CA ASP A 115 -21.32 8.06 4.17
C ASP A 115 -22.43 7.55 5.11
N PRO A 116 -23.69 8.03 4.98
CA PRO A 116 -24.75 7.78 5.96
C PRO A 116 -25.02 6.32 6.34
N LYS A 117 -24.75 5.39 5.41
CA LYS A 117 -25.00 3.95 5.61
C LYS A 117 -23.91 3.24 6.43
N VAL A 118 -22.69 3.78 6.45
CA VAL A 118 -21.50 3.10 6.98
C VAL A 118 -20.78 3.90 8.06
N ARG A 119 -21.10 5.20 8.22
CA ARG A 119 -20.52 6.02 9.29
C ARG A 119 -20.92 5.49 10.68
N PRO A 120 -20.03 5.59 11.67
CA PRO A 120 -20.37 5.27 13.05
C PRO A 120 -21.55 6.12 13.57
N GLN A 121 -22.40 5.51 14.40
CA GLN A 121 -23.52 6.19 15.07
C GLN A 121 -23.61 5.73 16.51
N GLN A 122 -23.80 6.67 17.46
CA GLN A 122 -23.88 6.32 18.87
C GLN A 122 -25.12 5.46 19.20
N PRO A 123 -24.98 4.47 20.11
CA PRO A 123 -23.73 3.99 20.69
C PRO A 123 -22.89 3.23 19.66
N CYS A 124 -21.60 3.56 19.56
CA CYS A 124 -20.67 2.92 18.61
C CYS A 124 -19.39 2.46 19.29
N VAL A 125 -18.81 1.39 18.74
CA VAL A 125 -17.57 0.78 19.23
C VAL A 125 -16.58 0.66 18.08
N ILE A 126 -15.36 1.13 18.30
CA ILE A 126 -14.25 1.02 17.34
C ILE A 126 -13.14 0.21 17.99
N TYR A 127 -12.60 -0.74 17.25
CA TYR A 127 -11.37 -1.44 17.63
C TYR A 127 -10.21 -0.92 16.79
N SER A 128 -9.10 -0.59 17.45
CA SER A 128 -7.89 -0.03 16.83
C SER A 128 -6.70 -0.86 17.30
N PHE A 129 -6.03 -1.55 16.39
CA PHE A 129 -4.89 -2.43 16.68
C PHE A 129 -3.60 -1.86 16.06
N GLY A 130 -2.50 -1.97 16.80
CA GLY A 130 -1.18 -1.42 16.45
C GLY A 130 -1.18 0.09 16.58
N ILE A 131 -1.09 0.55 17.82
CA ILE A 131 -1.19 1.98 18.12
C ILE A 131 0.15 2.66 17.94
N ASN A 132 1.25 1.97 18.27
CA ASN A 132 2.62 2.47 18.18
C ASN A 132 2.77 3.89 18.78
N TYR A 133 2.19 4.10 19.97
CA TYR A 133 2.17 5.39 20.69
C TYR A 133 1.42 6.54 19.98
N ASP A 134 0.79 6.30 18.83
CA ASP A 134 -0.02 7.26 18.11
C ASP A 134 -1.52 7.00 18.29
N PHE A 135 -2.09 7.66 19.29
CA PHE A 135 -3.54 7.61 19.56
C PHE A 135 -4.33 8.65 18.76
N SER A 136 -3.73 9.37 17.81
CA SER A 136 -4.40 10.50 17.15
C SER A 136 -5.64 10.07 16.37
N PHE A 137 -5.60 8.88 15.73
CA PHE A 137 -6.78 8.27 15.12
C PHE A 137 -7.87 8.00 16.15
N ASP A 138 -7.51 7.36 17.25
CA ASP A 138 -8.41 6.93 18.33
C ASP A 138 -9.09 8.14 18.98
N ASP A 139 -8.30 9.16 19.32
CA ASP A 139 -8.75 10.39 19.94
C ASP A 139 -9.68 11.18 19.00
N ASP A 140 -9.38 11.25 17.70
CA ASP A 140 -10.26 11.91 16.71
C ASP A 140 -11.57 11.16 16.49
N ALA A 141 -11.53 9.83 16.37
CA ALA A 141 -12.71 9.01 16.18
C ALA A 141 -13.64 9.08 17.40
N ALA A 142 -13.09 9.00 18.61
CA ALA A 142 -13.81 9.20 19.86
C ALA A 142 -14.43 10.60 19.93
N ARG A 143 -13.65 11.65 19.63
CA ARG A 143 -14.13 13.04 19.71
C ARG A 143 -15.20 13.39 18.68
N LEU A 144 -15.06 12.91 17.44
CA LEU A 144 -15.97 13.30 16.35
C LEU A 144 -17.26 12.50 16.34
N TYR A 145 -17.19 11.18 16.58
CA TYR A 145 -18.36 10.31 16.55
C TYR A 145 -18.91 9.98 17.95
N GLY A 146 -18.14 10.22 19.01
CA GLY A 146 -18.50 9.81 20.38
C GLY A 146 -18.50 8.29 20.58
N CYS A 147 -17.70 7.57 19.80
CA CYS A 147 -17.56 6.12 19.94
C CYS A 147 -16.64 5.77 21.10
N HIS A 148 -16.89 4.63 21.74
CA HIS A 148 -15.88 4.00 22.57
C HIS A 148 -14.85 3.32 21.67
N VAL A 149 -13.62 3.82 21.72
CA VAL A 149 -12.47 3.29 20.99
C VAL A 149 -11.65 2.42 21.93
N TYR A 150 -11.49 1.16 21.55
CA TYR A 150 -10.66 0.20 22.25
C TYR A 150 -9.36 0.05 21.46
N SER A 151 -8.28 0.54 22.04
CA SER A 151 -6.95 0.64 21.43
C SER A 151 -6.07 -0.49 21.96
N PHE A 152 -5.43 -1.25 21.08
CA PHE A 152 -4.72 -2.47 21.42
C PHE A 152 -3.30 -2.47 20.86
N ASP A 153 -2.31 -2.61 21.74
CA ASP A 153 -0.92 -2.78 21.31
C ASP A 153 -0.07 -3.46 22.40
N PRO A 154 0.45 -4.68 22.17
CA PRO A 154 1.27 -5.37 23.16
C PRO A 154 2.72 -4.85 23.20
N SER A 155 3.17 -4.14 22.16
CA SER A 155 4.56 -3.71 21.97
C SER A 155 4.92 -2.43 22.72
N MET A 156 3.92 -1.68 23.18
CA MET A 156 4.12 -0.38 23.84
C MET A 156 4.71 -0.52 25.25
N GLU A 157 6.04 -0.62 25.31
CA GLU A 157 6.86 -0.55 26.51
C GLU A 157 6.47 0.62 27.42
N ASN A 158 6.58 0.42 28.73
CA ASN A 158 6.25 1.41 29.77
C ASN A 158 4.79 1.89 29.82
N MET A 159 3.92 1.45 28.91
CA MET A 159 2.47 1.63 29.03
C MET A 159 1.81 0.42 29.69
N LYS A 160 0.66 0.67 30.32
CA LYS A 160 -0.21 -0.33 30.95
C LYS A 160 -1.62 -0.15 30.43
N THR A 161 -2.40 -1.24 30.41
CA THR A 161 -3.84 -1.18 30.18
C THR A 161 -4.46 -0.12 31.09
N SER A 162 -5.11 0.86 30.48
CA SER A 162 -5.71 2.01 31.18
C SER A 162 -6.63 2.80 30.26
N ASP A 163 -7.58 3.49 30.86
CA ASP A 163 -8.40 4.47 30.15
C ASP A 163 -7.58 5.73 29.94
N ARG A 164 -7.54 6.21 28.68
CA ARG A 164 -6.92 7.48 28.30
C ARG A 164 -7.92 8.63 28.40
N SER A 165 -9.19 8.34 28.15
CA SER A 165 -10.33 9.22 28.32
C SER A 165 -11.60 8.38 28.55
N ASP A 166 -12.74 9.04 28.76
CA ASP A 166 -14.04 8.36 28.92
C ASP A 166 -14.44 7.50 27.70
N HIS A 167 -13.85 7.77 26.54
CA HIS A 167 -14.16 7.11 25.27
C HIS A 167 -12.97 6.42 24.61
N VAL A 168 -11.76 6.47 25.19
CA VAL A 168 -10.56 5.82 24.64
C VAL A 168 -9.93 4.92 25.70
N HIS A 169 -9.96 3.62 25.45
CA HIS A 169 -9.57 2.56 26.37
C HIS A 169 -8.38 1.80 25.80
N PHE A 170 -7.20 1.93 26.42
CA PHE A 170 -6.00 1.25 25.96
C PHE A 170 -5.80 -0.09 26.66
N TYR A 171 -5.47 -1.13 25.88
CA TYR A 171 -5.12 -2.46 26.35
C TYR A 171 -3.76 -2.89 25.80
N LYS A 172 -2.87 -3.31 26.70
CA LYS A 172 -1.56 -3.85 26.32
C LYS A 172 -1.63 -5.34 25.94
N ILE A 173 -2.39 -5.63 24.90
CA ILE A 173 -2.61 -6.97 24.34
C ILE A 173 -2.64 -6.85 22.81
N GLY A 174 -2.34 -7.93 22.11
CA GLY A 174 -2.36 -7.98 20.64
C GLY A 174 -3.33 -9.02 20.08
N LEU A 175 -3.39 -9.08 18.75
CA LEU A 175 -4.14 -10.10 18.01
C LEU A 175 -3.22 -11.13 17.38
N SER A 176 -3.77 -12.32 17.18
CA SER A 176 -3.14 -13.43 16.47
C SER A 176 -4.19 -14.45 16.00
N GLY A 177 -3.75 -15.45 15.24
CA GLY A 177 -4.60 -16.59 14.88
C GLY A 177 -4.95 -17.53 16.04
N ALA A 178 -4.31 -17.38 17.21
CA ALA A 178 -4.53 -18.23 18.38
C ALA A 178 -4.20 -17.47 19.69
N THR A 179 -5.03 -17.64 20.72
CA THR A 179 -4.79 -17.03 22.03
C THR A 179 -3.60 -17.68 22.73
N LEU A 180 -2.55 -16.90 22.97
CA LEU A 180 -1.26 -17.38 23.49
C LEU A 180 -0.43 -16.27 24.12
N ILE A 181 0.64 -16.65 24.83
CA ILE A 181 1.74 -15.76 25.17
C ILE A 181 2.86 -15.99 24.15
N ALA A 182 3.20 -14.97 23.38
CA ALA A 182 4.24 -15.05 22.37
C ALA A 182 5.64 -15.13 23.02
N GLN A 183 6.66 -15.53 22.25
CA GLN A 183 8.02 -15.71 22.77
C GLN A 183 8.62 -14.41 23.36
N ASN A 184 8.21 -13.26 22.84
CA ASN A 184 8.58 -11.93 23.35
C ASN A 184 7.75 -11.49 24.58
N GLY A 185 6.89 -12.36 25.11
CA GLY A 185 6.06 -12.10 26.28
C GLY A 185 4.74 -11.39 26.00
N TRP A 186 4.41 -11.09 24.74
CA TRP A 186 3.14 -10.45 24.39
C TRP A 186 1.95 -11.37 24.65
N SER A 187 0.91 -10.84 25.30
CA SER A 187 -0.38 -11.50 25.42
C SER A 187 -1.18 -11.26 24.13
N LEU A 188 -1.35 -12.32 23.34
CA LEU A 188 -2.06 -12.28 22.08
C LEU A 188 -3.36 -13.07 22.17
N TYR A 189 -4.40 -12.57 21.53
CA TYR A 189 -5.75 -13.14 21.55
C TYR A 189 -6.26 -13.37 20.13
N THR A 190 -7.08 -14.40 19.96
CA THR A 190 -7.99 -14.41 18.81
C THR A 190 -8.99 -13.25 18.94
N PHE A 191 -9.53 -12.79 17.81
CA PHE A 191 -10.52 -11.71 17.85
C PHE A 191 -11.78 -12.10 18.65
N SER A 192 -12.20 -13.37 18.55
CA SER A 192 -13.33 -13.91 19.31
C SER A 192 -13.09 -13.93 20.82
N ASP A 193 -11.89 -14.37 21.25
CA ASP A 193 -11.54 -14.39 22.67
C ASP A 193 -11.37 -12.98 23.23
N LEU A 194 -10.81 -12.06 22.43
CA LEU A 194 -10.72 -10.64 22.79
C LEU A 194 -12.11 -10.03 23.02
N ARG A 195 -13.06 -10.26 22.10
CA ARG A 195 -14.45 -9.81 22.31
C ARG A 195 -15.04 -10.43 23.56
N SER A 196 -14.71 -11.68 23.85
CA SER A 196 -15.19 -12.33 25.07
C SER A 196 -14.60 -11.73 26.35
N LEU A 197 -13.32 -11.41 26.34
CA LEU A 197 -12.61 -10.73 27.43
C LEU A 197 -13.24 -9.38 27.75
N LEU A 198 -13.70 -8.65 26.74
CA LEU A 198 -14.32 -7.32 26.88
C LEU A 198 -15.83 -7.36 27.07
N GLY A 199 -16.47 -8.53 27.03
CA GLY A 199 -17.93 -8.64 27.11
C GLY A 199 -18.66 -8.13 25.85
N HIS A 200 -17.97 -8.09 24.71
CA HIS A 200 -18.46 -7.55 23.44
C HIS A 200 -18.99 -8.59 22.45
N GLN A 201 -19.30 -9.82 22.90
CA GLN A 201 -19.77 -10.90 22.03
C GLN A 201 -21.03 -10.52 21.24
N ASN A 202 -21.93 -9.74 21.86
CA ASN A 202 -23.18 -9.27 21.28
C ASN A 202 -23.15 -7.78 20.87
N VAL A 203 -21.98 -7.15 20.94
CA VAL A 203 -21.80 -5.74 20.56
C VAL A 203 -21.38 -5.67 19.10
N THR A 204 -22.04 -4.81 18.32
CA THR A 204 -21.60 -4.49 16.96
C THR A 204 -20.35 -3.62 17.03
N ILE A 205 -19.28 -4.05 16.38
CA ILE A 205 -18.08 -3.22 16.18
C ILE A 205 -18.31 -2.44 14.90
N ASP A 206 -18.26 -1.12 14.93
CA ASP A 206 -18.50 -0.26 13.77
C ASP A 206 -17.32 -0.28 12.79
N ILE A 207 -16.12 -0.09 13.35
CA ILE A 207 -14.86 0.01 12.61
C ILE A 207 -13.84 -0.87 13.29
N ILE A 208 -13.09 -1.62 12.48
CA ILE A 208 -11.86 -2.27 12.89
C ILE A 208 -10.73 -1.60 12.09
N LYS A 209 -9.81 -0.92 12.77
CA LYS A 209 -8.50 -0.52 12.23
C LYS A 209 -7.47 -1.54 12.70
N MET A 210 -6.63 -2.06 11.81
CA MET A 210 -5.64 -3.06 12.14
C MET A 210 -4.39 -2.90 11.29
N ASP A 211 -3.30 -2.55 11.96
CA ASP A 211 -1.93 -2.68 11.50
C ASP A 211 -1.20 -3.43 12.62
N ILE A 212 -0.82 -4.68 12.39
CA ILE A 212 -0.26 -5.55 13.43
C ILE A 212 0.94 -6.34 12.91
N GLU A 213 1.70 -5.78 11.97
CA GLU A 213 3.02 -6.26 11.59
C GLU A 213 3.07 -7.75 11.21
N ASN A 214 2.42 -8.12 10.11
CA ASN A 214 2.26 -9.48 9.56
C ASN A 214 1.32 -10.41 10.33
N TRP A 215 0.87 -10.07 11.54
CA TRP A 215 -0.10 -10.89 12.28
C TRP A 215 -1.50 -10.86 11.64
N GLU A 216 -1.75 -9.98 10.66
CA GLU A 216 -3.00 -9.96 9.88
C GLU A 216 -3.22 -11.29 9.18
N TRP A 217 -2.14 -11.92 8.71
CA TRP A 217 -2.18 -13.14 7.91
C TRP A 217 -2.68 -14.37 8.67
N GLU A 218 -2.53 -14.39 9.99
CA GLU A 218 -3.10 -15.42 10.86
C GLU A 218 -4.45 -15.00 11.45
N THR A 219 -4.60 -13.70 11.73
CA THR A 219 -5.80 -13.13 12.36
C THR A 219 -7.00 -13.14 11.42
N ILE A 220 -6.84 -12.74 10.16
CA ILE A 220 -7.95 -12.65 9.20
C ILE A 220 -8.61 -14.01 8.94
N PRO A 221 -7.88 -15.10 8.64
CA PRO A 221 -8.48 -16.43 8.52
C PRO A 221 -9.24 -16.88 9.78
N GLN A 222 -8.72 -16.55 10.96
CA GLN A 222 -9.38 -16.84 12.23
C GLN A 222 -10.70 -16.05 12.36
N MET A 223 -10.69 -14.75 12.05
CA MET A 223 -11.89 -13.90 12.07
C MET A 223 -12.97 -14.39 11.09
N ILE A 224 -12.56 -14.85 9.90
CA ILE A 224 -13.48 -15.40 8.90
C ILE A 224 -14.09 -16.71 9.40
N SER A 225 -13.26 -17.64 9.88
CA SER A 225 -13.74 -18.96 10.33
C SER A 225 -14.62 -18.90 11.58
N THR A 226 -14.54 -17.80 12.34
CA THR A 226 -15.37 -17.54 13.53
C THR A 226 -16.43 -16.46 13.30
N GLU A 227 -16.72 -16.10 12.04
CA GLU A 227 -17.78 -15.17 11.64
C GLU A 227 -17.70 -13.77 12.28
N GLN A 228 -16.49 -13.33 12.65
CA GLN A 228 -16.29 -12.04 13.32
C GLN A 228 -16.39 -10.84 12.37
N LEU A 229 -16.32 -11.08 11.07
CA LEU A 229 -16.42 -10.07 10.02
C LEU A 229 -17.87 -9.82 9.54
N VAL A 230 -18.87 -10.35 10.22
CA VAL A 230 -20.29 -10.17 9.84
C VAL A 230 -20.78 -8.75 10.11
N SER A 231 -20.40 -8.16 11.25
CA SER A 231 -20.97 -6.91 11.75
C SER A 231 -20.18 -5.62 11.49
N PRO A 232 -18.85 -5.61 11.27
CA PRO A 232 -18.12 -4.37 10.98
C PRO A 232 -18.62 -3.67 9.73
N ARG A 233 -18.91 -2.38 9.85
CA ARG A 233 -19.32 -1.52 8.71
C ARG A 233 -18.12 -1.11 7.89
N GLN A 234 -16.98 -0.91 8.55
CA GLN A 234 -15.72 -0.58 7.90
C GLN A 234 -14.60 -1.45 8.48
N PHE A 235 -13.68 -1.86 7.61
CA PHE A 235 -12.52 -2.66 7.98
C PHE A 235 -11.30 -2.02 7.33
N LEU A 236 -10.37 -1.53 8.13
CA LEU A 236 -9.19 -0.79 7.68
C LEU A 236 -7.98 -1.63 8.07
N LEU A 237 -7.19 -2.05 7.09
CA LEU A 237 -6.12 -3.02 7.25
C LEU A 237 -4.83 -2.51 6.64
N GLU A 238 -3.69 -2.75 7.28
CA GLU A 238 -2.39 -2.69 6.59
C GLU A 238 -1.93 -4.10 6.23
N TYR A 239 -1.74 -4.37 4.94
CA TYR A 239 -1.21 -5.65 4.46
C TYR A 239 0.28 -5.56 4.18
N HIS A 240 1.03 -6.48 4.79
CA HIS A 240 2.48 -6.64 4.63
C HIS A 240 2.79 -7.76 3.61
N VAL A 241 3.30 -7.40 2.43
CA VAL A 241 3.57 -8.29 1.27
C VAL A 241 5.07 -8.33 0.97
N SER A 242 5.83 -9.01 1.80
CA SER A 242 7.31 -9.00 1.81
C SER A 242 7.98 -10.12 1.00
N SER A 243 7.23 -10.89 0.21
CA SER A 243 7.78 -11.99 -0.58
C SER A 243 6.98 -12.27 -1.85
N THR A 244 7.71 -12.69 -2.89
CA THR A 244 7.17 -13.02 -4.21
C THR A 244 6.94 -14.53 -4.40
N GLU A 245 7.22 -15.34 -3.39
CA GLU A 245 7.11 -16.80 -3.50
C GLU A 245 5.65 -17.26 -3.55
N LYS A 246 5.33 -18.22 -4.43
CA LYS A 246 3.95 -18.75 -4.55
C LYS A 246 3.40 -19.27 -3.22
N SER A 247 4.24 -19.93 -2.42
CA SER A 247 3.87 -20.44 -1.09
C SER A 247 3.54 -19.33 -0.09
N TYR A 248 4.10 -18.14 -0.28
CA TYR A 248 3.81 -16.95 0.52
C TYR A 248 2.55 -16.22 0.01
N LEU A 249 2.46 -16.00 -1.31
CA LEU A 249 1.42 -15.20 -1.94
C LEU A 249 0.04 -15.87 -1.93
N LEU A 250 -0.03 -17.16 -2.27
CA LEU A 250 -1.29 -17.89 -2.39
C LEU A 250 -2.17 -17.83 -1.13
N PRO A 251 -1.68 -18.18 0.08
CA PRO A 251 -2.51 -18.10 1.29
C PRO A 251 -2.96 -16.67 1.62
N ARG A 252 -2.13 -15.66 1.33
CA ARG A 252 -2.43 -14.24 1.59
C ARG A 252 -3.50 -13.70 0.64
N LEU A 253 -3.38 -14.01 -0.64
CA LEU A 253 -4.43 -13.72 -1.62
C LEU A 253 -5.73 -14.44 -1.29
N LYS A 254 -5.69 -15.67 -0.75
CA LYS A 254 -6.89 -16.36 -0.25
C LYS A 254 -7.51 -15.65 0.95
N ALA A 255 -6.71 -15.10 1.86
CA ALA A 255 -7.23 -14.28 2.98
C ALA A 255 -7.92 -13.00 2.47
N ILE A 256 -7.28 -12.26 1.55
CA ILE A 256 -7.86 -11.08 0.91
C ILE A 256 -9.14 -11.42 0.13
N GLN A 257 -9.12 -12.53 -0.63
CA GLN A 257 -10.28 -13.04 -1.34
C GLN A 257 -11.44 -13.35 -0.38
N ALA A 258 -11.14 -13.91 0.79
CA ALA A 258 -12.15 -14.24 1.79
C ALA A 258 -12.75 -12.98 2.45
N VAL A 259 -11.97 -11.90 2.61
CA VAL A 259 -12.49 -10.58 3.00
C VAL A 259 -13.49 -10.07 1.96
N GLU A 260 -13.19 -10.17 0.67
CA GLU A 260 -14.13 -9.77 -0.39
C GLU A 260 -15.38 -10.66 -0.44
N LYS A 261 -15.22 -11.98 -0.25
CA LYS A 261 -16.33 -12.95 -0.14
C LYS A 261 -17.21 -12.68 1.08
N ALA A 262 -16.63 -12.13 2.16
CA ALA A 262 -17.39 -11.66 3.31
C ALA A 262 -18.16 -10.36 3.01
N GLY A 263 -18.14 -9.83 1.78
CA GLY A 263 -18.93 -8.66 1.36
C GLY A 263 -18.21 -7.33 1.50
N PHE A 264 -16.92 -7.33 1.83
CA PHE A 264 -16.14 -6.10 1.90
C PHE A 264 -15.70 -5.63 0.51
N ARG A 265 -15.67 -4.30 0.31
CA ARG A 265 -15.26 -3.64 -0.93
C ARG A 265 -14.35 -2.46 -0.61
N LYS A 266 -13.23 -2.35 -1.31
CA LYS A 266 -12.21 -1.32 -1.08
C LYS A 266 -12.73 0.04 -1.54
N PHE A 267 -12.71 1.06 -0.67
CA PHE A 267 -13.07 2.43 -1.04
C PHE A 267 -11.86 3.37 -1.12
N TYR A 268 -10.76 3.00 -0.49
CA TYR A 268 -9.53 3.76 -0.49
C TYR A 268 -8.34 2.84 -0.22
N VAL A 269 -7.21 3.20 -0.82
CA VAL A 269 -5.92 2.51 -0.66
C VAL A 269 -4.87 3.61 -0.50
N HIS A 270 -4.11 3.55 0.59
CA HIS A 270 -2.90 4.33 0.76
C HIS A 270 -1.69 3.40 0.61
N LYS A 271 -0.69 3.87 -0.14
CA LYS A 271 0.56 3.15 -0.36
C LYS A 271 1.58 3.71 0.58
N ASN A 272 2.06 2.90 1.52
CA ASN A 272 3.04 3.36 2.47
C ASN A 272 4.39 3.52 1.78
N GLU A 273 4.86 4.77 1.70
CA GLU A 273 6.11 5.17 1.05
C GLU A 273 7.36 4.74 1.84
N HIS A 274 7.20 4.22 3.06
CA HIS A 274 8.30 3.67 3.84
C HIS A 274 8.62 2.20 3.49
N CYS A 275 7.74 1.52 2.74
CA CYS A 275 7.90 0.12 2.32
C CYS A 275 8.09 -0.04 0.80
N MET A 276 8.89 0.81 0.17
CA MET A 276 9.11 0.77 -1.28
C MET A 276 9.80 -0.51 -1.74
N THR A 277 9.37 -1.03 -2.89
CA THR A 277 9.93 -2.25 -3.50
C THR A 277 9.89 -2.20 -5.03
N LEU A 278 10.81 -2.93 -5.65
CA LEU A 278 10.86 -3.15 -7.08
C LEU A 278 10.52 -4.62 -7.36
N LEU A 279 9.54 -4.84 -8.23
CA LEU A 279 9.01 -6.17 -8.50
C LEU A 279 9.16 -6.52 -9.97
N SER A 280 9.41 -7.80 -10.26
CA SER A 280 9.39 -8.31 -11.63
C SER A 280 8.06 -8.01 -12.29
N HIS A 281 8.09 -7.64 -13.58
CA HIS A 281 6.92 -7.30 -14.41
C HIS A 281 6.13 -6.07 -13.96
N PHE A 282 6.61 -5.33 -12.97
CA PHE A 282 6.13 -4.01 -12.65
C PHE A 282 7.15 -2.97 -13.12
N PRO A 283 6.84 -2.20 -14.16
CA PRO A 283 7.75 -1.19 -14.71
C PRO A 283 7.84 0.08 -13.84
N ILE A 284 7.24 0.07 -12.66
CA ILE A 284 7.18 1.17 -11.69
C ILE A 284 7.31 0.62 -10.29
N GLU A 285 7.79 1.46 -9.37
CA GLU A 285 7.91 1.14 -7.95
C GLU A 285 6.56 0.79 -7.33
N ARG A 286 6.59 -0.16 -6.40
CA ARG A 286 5.47 -0.65 -5.62
C ARG A 286 5.75 -0.47 -4.13
N THR A 287 4.75 -0.75 -3.31
CA THR A 287 4.91 -0.85 -1.86
C THR A 287 4.66 -2.29 -1.43
N GLU A 288 5.31 -2.71 -0.35
CA GLU A 288 5.04 -3.95 0.36
C GLU A 288 4.05 -3.73 1.51
N CYS A 289 3.68 -2.49 1.82
CA CYS A 289 2.76 -2.14 2.91
C CYS A 289 1.57 -1.34 2.36
N TYR A 290 0.40 -1.98 2.39
CA TYR A 290 -0.83 -1.44 1.82
C TYR A 290 -1.87 -1.16 2.88
N GLU A 291 -2.13 0.11 3.17
CA GLU A 291 -3.30 0.54 3.96
C GLU A 291 -4.55 0.46 3.07
N VAL A 292 -5.36 -0.58 3.25
CA VAL A 292 -6.57 -0.84 2.49
C VAL A 292 -7.80 -0.64 3.35
N HIS A 293 -8.69 0.22 2.87
CA HIS A 293 -9.89 0.62 3.59
C HIS A 293 -11.12 0.05 2.91
N TYR A 294 -11.88 -0.76 3.64
CA TYR A 294 -13.03 -1.49 3.15
C TYR A 294 -14.34 -0.99 3.74
N LEU A 295 -15.40 -1.02 2.93
CA LEU A 295 -16.80 -0.91 3.36
C LEU A 295 -17.48 -2.27 3.26
N LYS A 296 -18.38 -2.55 4.20
CA LYS A 296 -19.32 -3.67 4.09
C LYS A 296 -20.43 -3.31 3.11
N GLY A 297 -20.56 -4.08 2.03
CA GLY A 297 -21.61 -3.94 1.00
C GLY A 297 -23.00 -4.34 1.48
#